data_AF-A0A7U3YQ61-F1
#
_entry.id   AF-A0A7U3YQ61-F1
#
_cell.length_a   1.000
_cell.length_b   1.000
_cell.length_c   1.000
_cell.angle_alpha   90.00
_cell.angle_beta   90.00
_cell.angle_gamma   90.00
#
_symmetry.space_group_name_H-M   'P 1'
#
loop_
_entity.id
_entity.type
_entity.pdbx_description
1 polymer ?
#
loop_
_entity_poly.entity_id
_entity_poly.type
_entity_poly.pdbx_seq_one_letter_code
_entity_poly.pdbx_strand_id
1 'polypeptide(L)' 'MQKIPCELTLGNGGDVIVMVVLDEDGTLRIPCYATYGTFQEGVLNYRVLRPDDTQRVRREVWVDQDGKVVTDKQG' A
#
# COMPACT_ATOMS: atom_id res chain seq x y z
N MET A 1 2.73 13.44 -8.72
CA MET A 1 2.24 12.17 -8.14
C MET A 1 2.77 10.98 -8.96
N GLN A 2 3.40 9.99 -8.33
CA GLN A 2 3.93 8.78 -8.99
C GLN A 2 3.27 7.53 -8.41
N LYS A 3 3.28 6.41 -9.16
CA LYS A 3 3.05 5.08 -8.59
C LYS A 3 4.33 4.26 -8.54
N ILE A 4 4.57 3.57 -7.44
CA ILE A 4 5.73 2.69 -7.23
C ILE A 4 5.26 1.25 -6.97
N PRO A 5 6.05 0.24 -7.36
CA PRO A 5 5.66 -1.15 -7.12
C PRO A 5 5.88 -1.53 -5.66
N CYS A 6 4.82 -1.99 -5.00
CA CYS A 6 4.86 -2.57 -3.67
C CYS A 6 4.27 -3.98 -3.69
N GLU A 7 4.83 -4.86 -2.87
CA GLU A 7 4.19 -6.11 -2.48
C GLU A 7 3.30 -5.85 -1.27
N LEU A 8 2.08 -6.37 -1.29
CA LEU A 8 1.13 -6.30 -0.18
C LEU A 8 0.83 -7.72 0.29
N THR A 9 0.93 -7.94 1.60
CA THR A 9 0.50 -9.18 2.24
C THR A 9 -0.95 -9.04 2.67
N LEU A 10 -1.79 -9.97 2.21
CA LEU A 10 -3.23 -9.95 2.41
C LEU A 10 -3.66 -10.75 3.65
N GLY A 11 -4.87 -10.50 4.14
CA GLY A 11 -5.50 -11.19 5.27
C GLY A 11 -5.58 -12.71 5.09
N ASN A 12 -5.71 -13.17 3.85
CA ASN A 12 -5.71 -14.59 3.48
C ASN A 12 -4.31 -15.22 3.37
N GLY A 13 -3.24 -14.47 3.68
CA GLY A 13 -1.85 -14.93 3.64
C GLY A 13 -1.21 -14.92 2.25
N GLY A 14 -1.92 -14.48 1.20
CA GLY A 14 -1.35 -14.29 -0.13
C GLY A 14 -0.62 -12.96 -0.25
N ASP A 15 0.37 -12.91 -1.16
CA ASP A 15 1.05 -11.67 -1.54
C ASP A 15 0.65 -11.24 -2.94
N VAL A 16 0.47 -9.93 -3.13
CA VAL A 16 0.17 -9.32 -4.43
C VAL A 16 1.08 -8.15 -4.70
N ILE A 17 1.48 -7.97 -5.96
CA ILE A 17 2.24 -6.78 -6.38
C ILE A 17 1.26 -5.76 -6.95
N VAL A 18 1.23 -4.57 -6.35
CA VAL A 18 0.39 -3.46 -6.81
C VAL A 18 1.19 -2.16 -6.92
N MET A 19 0.67 -1.25 -7.73
CA MET A 19 1.25 0.07 -7.92
C MET A 19 0.66 1.04 -6.88
N VAL A 20 1.43 1.35 -5.83
CA VAL A 20 1.03 2.22 -4.72
C VAL A 20 1.40 3.67 -5.00
N VAL A 21 0.56 4.61 -4.61
CA VAL A 21 0.81 6.04 -4.82
C VAL A 21 1.90 6.54 -3.89
N LEU A 22 2.89 7.20 -4.47
CA LEU A 22 3.90 8.02 -3.80
C LEU A 22 3.66 9.48 -4.17
N ASP A 23 3.25 10.27 -3.19
CA ASP A 23 3.05 11.71 -3.33
C ASP A 23 4.39 12.44 -3.50
N GLU A 24 4.35 13.68 -4.01
CA GLU A 24 5.58 14.46 -4.30
C GLU A 24 6.37 14.84 -3.05
N ASP A 25 5.71 14.91 -1.90
CA ASP A 25 6.32 15.13 -0.59
C ASP A 25 6.98 13.86 0.00
N GLY A 26 6.86 12.71 -0.70
CA GLY A 26 7.35 11.42 -0.25
C GLY A 26 6.37 10.65 0.64
N THR A 27 5.10 11.03 0.68
CA THR A 27 4.07 10.26 1.39
C THR A 27 3.65 9.02 0.56
N LEU A 28 3.87 7.84 1.11
CA LEU A 28 3.40 6.57 0.56
C LEU A 28 1.99 6.26 1.07
N ARG A 29 1.03 6.09 0.15
CA ARG A 29 -0.39 5.87 0.46
C ARG A 29 -0.75 4.38 0.36
N ILE A 30 -0.54 3.65 1.45
CA ILE A 30 -0.71 2.20 1.53
C ILE A 30 -2.21 1.87 1.58
N PRO A 31 -2.77 1.09 0.64
CA PRO A 31 -4.18 0.75 0.68
C PRO A 31 -4.47 -0.25 1.80
N CYS A 32 -5.55 -0.05 2.54
CA CYS A 32 -6.04 -1.00 3.57
C CYS A 32 -6.63 -2.27 2.99
N TYR A 33 -6.99 -2.26 1.70
CA TYR A 33 -7.58 -3.38 1.01
C TYR A 33 -6.95 -3.55 -0.37
N ALA A 34 -6.81 -4.79 -0.81
CA ALA A 34 -6.42 -5.10 -2.18
C ALA A 34 -7.31 -6.21 -2.73
N THR A 35 -7.48 -6.21 -4.05
CA THR A 35 -8.31 -7.18 -4.75
C THR A 35 -7.40 -8.22 -5.41
N TYR A 36 -7.59 -9.48 -5.04
CA TYR A 36 -7.00 -10.63 -5.71
C TYR A 36 -8.10 -11.40 -6.45
N GLY A 37 -8.13 -11.29 -7.78
CA GLY A 37 -9.23 -11.83 -8.59
C GLY A 37 -10.55 -11.14 -8.26
N THR A 38 -11.50 -11.87 -7.66
CA THR A 38 -12.80 -11.35 -7.21
C THR A 38 -12.86 -11.11 -5.70
N PHE A 39 -11.83 -11.46 -4.95
CA PHE A 39 -11.81 -11.37 -3.50
C PHE A 39 -11.13 -10.08 -3.06
N GLN A 40 -11.83 -9.31 -2.23
CA GLN A 40 -11.25 -8.17 -1.53
C GLN A 40 -10.75 -8.65 -0.17
N GLU A 41 -9.48 -8.36 0.10
CA GLU A 41 -8.83 -8.75 1.33
C GLU A 41 -8.24 -7.52 2.02
N GLY A 42 -8.21 -7.55 3.35
CA GLY A 42 -7.45 -6.59 4.13
C GLY A 42 -5.96 -6.72 3.85
N VAL A 43 -5.25 -5.60 3.82
CA VAL A 43 -3.79 -5.56 3.67
C VAL A 43 -3.18 -5.51 5.07
N LEU A 44 -2.45 -6.56 5.42
CA LEU A 44 -1.80 -6.70 6.73
C LEU A 44 -0.42 -6.03 6.75
N ASN A 45 0.32 -6.16 5.65
CA ASN A 45 1.67 -5.65 5.54
C ASN A 45 1.99 -5.23 4.11
N TYR A 46 3.09 -4.50 3.95
CA TYR A 46 3.58 -4.10 2.64
C TYR A 46 5.10 -4.04 2.60
N ARG A 47 5.65 -4.08 1.37
CA ARG A 47 7.07 -3.89 1.08
C ARG A 47 7.26 -3.12 -0.21
N VAL A 48 8.01 -2.03 -0.17
CA VAL A 48 8.47 -1.34 -1.39
C VAL A 48 9.50 -2.21 -2.08
N LEU A 49 9.29 -2.54 -3.36
CA LEU A 49 10.12 -3.52 -4.06
C LEU A 49 11.47 -2.96 -4.55
N ARG A 50 11.53 -1.66 -4.85
CA ARG A 50 12.73 -1.03 -5.43
C ARG A 50 13.46 -0.20 -4.38
N PRO A 51 14.77 -0.43 -4.16
CA PRO A 51 15.56 0.34 -3.19
C PRO A 51 15.51 1.85 -3.42
N ASP A 52 15.56 2.29 -4.69
CA ASP A 52 15.50 3.71 -5.04
C ASP A 52 14.16 4.36 -4.66
N ASP A 53 13.05 3.61 -4.75
CA ASP A 53 11.75 4.10 -4.32
C ASP A 53 11.65 4.15 -2.79
N THR A 54 12.22 3.16 -2.10
CA THR A 54 12.31 3.14 -0.62
C THR A 54 13.01 4.39 -0.08
N GLN A 55 14.10 4.84 -0.72
CA GLN A 55 14.83 6.04 -0.30
C GLN A 55 14.02 7.34 -0.44
N ARG A 56 12.97 7.32 -1.26
CA ARG A 56 12.09 8.48 -1.50
C ARG A 56 10.92 8.54 -0.54
N VAL A 57 10.59 7.44 0.15
CA VAL A 57 9.53 7.40 1.15
C VAL A 57 9.97 8.22 2.38
N ARG A 58 9.15 9.21 2.73
CA ARG A 58 9.35 10.09 3.90
C ARG A 58 8.31 9.85 4.99
N ARG A 59 7.10 9.44 4.58
CA ARG A 59 5.98 9.20 5.46
C ARG A 59 5.11 8.08 4.89
N GLU A 60 4.46 7.35 5.78
CA GLU A 60 3.52 6.29 5.44
C GLU A 60 2.14 6.66 5.98
N VAL A 61 1.11 6.49 5.14
CA VAL A 61 -0.29 6.64 5.54
C VAL A 61 -1.08 5.47 4.99
N TRP A 62 -2.00 4.95 5.81
CA TRP A 62 -2.94 3.92 5.38
C TRP A 62 -4.19 4.61 4.83
N VAL A 63 -4.70 4.12 3.70
CA VAL A 63 -5.84 4.71 3.02
C VAL A 63 -6.94 3.70 2.72
N ASP A 64 -8.19 4.11 2.89
CA ASP A 64 -9.36 3.34 2.49
C ASP A 64 -9.56 3.32 0.95
N GLN A 65 -10.67 2.72 0.49
CA GLN A 65 -11.00 2.64 -0.94
C GLN A 65 -11.29 4.00 -1.59
N ASP A 66 -11.70 4.99 -0.80
CA ASP A 66 -11.89 6.37 -1.25
C ASP A 66 -10.58 7.17 -1.26
N GLY A 67 -9.47 6.56 -0.80
CA GLY A 67 -8.18 7.22 -0.65
C GLY A 67 -8.08 8.10 0.59
N LYS A 68 -9.00 8.01 1.55
CA LYS A 68 -8.95 8.78 2.80
C LYS A 68 -7.99 8.12 3.78
N VAL A 69 -7.21 8.94 4.48
CA VAL A 69 -6.28 8.46 5.49
C VAL A 69 -7.05 7.88 6.68
N VAL A 70 -6.71 6.66 7.08
CA VAL A 70 -7.26 6.00 8.27
C VAL A 70 -6.19 5.87 9.35
N THR A 71 -6.62 5.94 10.61
CA THR A 71 -5.72 5.95 11.78
C THR A 71 -5.33 4.56 12.26
N ASP A 72 -6.05 3.51 11.87
CA ASP A 72 -5.80 2.13 12.29
C ASP A 72 -5.50 1.23 11.09
N LYS A 73 -4.39 0.48 11.20
CA LYS A 73 -4.25 -0.79 10.49
C LYS A 73 -5.37 -1.67 11.04
N GLN A 74 -6.47 -1.89 10.31
CA GLN A 74 -7.40 -2.92 10.72
C GLN A 74 -6.64 -4.25 10.63
N GLY A 75 -6.27 -4.76 11.80
CA GLY A 75 -5.53 -6.01 11.98
C GLY A 75 -6.34 -7.24 11.62
#